data_AF-A0A7K7IRT0-F1
#
_entry.id   AF-A0A7K7IRT0-F1
#
_cell.length_a   1.000
_cell.length_b   1.000
_cell.length_c   1.000
_cell.angle_alpha   90.00
_cell.angle_beta   90.00
_cell.angle_gamma   90.00
#
_symmetry.space_group_name_H-M   'P 1'
#
loop_
_entity.id
_entity.type
_entity.pdbx_description
1 polymer ?
#
loop_
_entity_poly.entity_id
_entity_poly.type
_entity_poly.pdbx_seq_one_letter_code
_entity_poly.pdbx_strand_id
1 'polypeptide(L)'
;IPQDGSHWLSMRPVVEKLQQKGHEVVVLVPSTSLYMKSEEPQNYTVQAYPIPYTEEYLGEVLKAFVNAHFIEQSVWNVVLTSYRSTIEISSVFFTNCKSLLQNEELMQDLKESKF
;
A
#
# COMPACT_ATOMS: atom_id res chain seq x y z
N ILE A 1 4.59 -5.74 7.44
CA ILE A 1 3.73 -6.04 6.26
C ILE A 1 4.18 -5.09 5.16
N PRO A 2 4.49 -5.58 3.94
CA PRO A 2 4.88 -4.71 2.86
C PRO A 2 3.81 -3.67 2.55
N GLN A 3 4.19 -2.41 2.59
CA GLN A 3 3.36 -1.29 2.17
C GLN A 3 3.69 -0.92 0.73
N ASP A 4 2.76 -0.23 0.08
CA ASP A 4 2.96 0.32 -1.27
C ASP A 4 4.12 1.35 -1.31
N GLY A 5 4.47 1.84 -2.50
CA GLY A 5 5.58 2.79 -2.67
C GLY A 5 6.95 2.12 -2.64
N SER A 6 7.93 2.83 -2.09
CA SER A 6 9.33 2.37 -2.02
C SER A 6 9.48 1.05 -1.26
N HIS A 7 8.61 0.80 -0.27
CA HIS A 7 8.62 -0.45 0.48
C HIS A 7 8.24 -1.63 -0.43
N TRP A 8 7.20 -1.51 -1.26
CA TRP A 8 6.83 -2.55 -2.22
C TRP A 8 7.90 -2.71 -3.32
N LEU A 9 8.40 -1.60 -3.87
CA LEU A 9 9.45 -1.66 -4.90
C LEU A 9 10.70 -2.41 -4.41
N SER A 10 11.03 -2.30 -3.12
CA SER A 10 12.14 -3.03 -2.51
C SER A 10 11.80 -4.49 -2.20
N MET A 11 10.55 -4.79 -1.84
CA MET A 11 10.09 -6.14 -1.53
C MET A 11 9.80 -6.99 -2.77
N ARG A 12 9.41 -6.39 -3.90
CA ARG A 12 9.00 -7.11 -5.11
C ARG A 12 10.08 -8.10 -5.61
N PRO A 13 11.37 -7.72 -5.75
CA PRO A 13 12.42 -8.68 -6.11
C PRO A 13 12.59 -9.83 -5.12
N VAL A 14 12.31 -9.62 -3.83
CA VAL A 14 12.39 -10.67 -2.80
C VAL A 14 11.26 -11.69 -2.98
N VAL A 15 10.03 -11.21 -3.18
CA VAL A 15 8.85 -12.05 -3.48
C VAL A 15 9.08 -12.87 -4.75
N GLU A 16 9.55 -12.23 -5.81
CA GLU A 16 9.90 -12.91 -7.06
C GLU A 16 10.97 -13.99 -6.84
N LYS A 17 11.99 -13.70 -6.02
CA LYS A 17 13.05 -14.67 -5.75
C LYS A 17 12.57 -15.86 -4.92
N LEU A 18 11.67 -15.63 -3.97
CA LEU A 18 11.06 -16.70 -3.17
C LEU A 18 10.26 -17.64 -4.07
N GLN A 19 9.44 -17.08 -4.96
CA GLN A 19 8.68 -17.86 -5.92
C GLN A 19 9.58 -18.68 -6.85
N GLN A 20 10.64 -18.06 -7.41
CA GLN A 20 11.62 -18.76 -8.25
C GLN A 20 12.33 -19.92 -7.54
N LYS A 21 12.41 -19.88 -6.20
CA LYS A 21 12.97 -20.96 -5.37
C LYS A 21 11.96 -22.06 -5.05
N GLY A 22 10.75 -21.99 -5.58
CA GLY A 22 9.69 -22.96 -5.35
C GLY A 22 8.83 -22.71 -4.11
N HIS A 23 8.93 -21.51 -3.49
CA HIS A 23 8.01 -21.14 -2.44
C HIS A 23 6.67 -20.69 -3.04
N GLU A 24 5.57 -21.16 -2.46
CA GLU A 24 4.26 -20.57 -2.70
C GLU A 24 4.21 -19.19 -2.05
N VAL A 25 3.91 -18.16 -2.84
CA VAL A 25 3.85 -16.78 -2.36
C VAL A 25 2.55 -16.16 -2.82
N VAL A 26 1.77 -15.67 -1.85
CA VAL A 26 0.54 -14.90 -2.07
C VAL A 26 0.79 -13.47 -1.63
N VAL A 27 0.54 -12.52 -2.53
CA VAL A 27 0.65 -11.08 -2.26
C VAL A 27 -0.74 -10.48 -2.22
N LEU A 28 -1.11 -9.95 -1.05
CA LEU A 28 -2.35 -9.21 -0.86
C LEU A 28 -2.14 -7.75 -1.26
N VAL A 29 -2.97 -7.24 -2.16
CA VAL A 29 -2.88 -5.86 -2.67
C VAL A 29 -4.23 -5.14 -2.54
N PRO A 30 -4.26 -3.86 -2.21
CA PRO A 30 -5.50 -3.09 -2.31
C PRO A 30 -5.94 -2.99 -3.78
N SER A 31 -7.24 -2.91 -4.04
CA SER A 31 -7.81 -2.78 -5.40
C SER A 31 -7.35 -1.51 -6.12
N THR A 32 -6.83 -0.55 -5.37
CA THR A 32 -6.16 0.64 -5.89
C THR A 32 -4.84 0.83 -5.15
N SER A 33 -3.78 1.02 -5.92
CA SER A 33 -2.41 1.15 -5.45
C SER A 33 -1.61 2.05 -6.38
N LEU A 34 -0.53 2.64 -5.88
CA LEU A 34 0.45 3.38 -6.66
C LEU A 34 1.32 2.42 -7.48
N TYR A 35 1.89 1.40 -6.84
CA TYR A 35 2.86 0.48 -7.46
C TYR A 35 2.52 -1.00 -7.30
N MET A 36 1.57 -1.37 -6.43
CA MET A 36 1.13 -2.76 -6.26
C MET A 36 0.06 -3.14 -7.29
N LYS A 37 0.36 -3.02 -8.59
CA LYS A 37 -0.61 -3.25 -9.67
C LYS A 37 -0.89 -4.75 -9.84
N SER A 38 -2.15 -5.16 -9.68
CA SER A 38 -2.58 -6.56 -9.79
C SER A 38 -2.61 -7.12 -11.23
N GLU A 39 -2.51 -6.25 -12.23
CA GLU A 39 -2.65 -6.60 -13.65
C GLU A 39 -1.31 -6.81 -14.37
N GLU A 40 -0.18 -6.52 -13.72
CA GLU A 40 1.13 -6.79 -14.30
C GLU A 40 1.40 -8.31 -14.35
N PRO A 41 2.09 -8.87 -15.36
CA PRO A 41 2.44 -10.28 -15.36
C PRO A 41 3.36 -10.60 -14.16
N GLN A 42 2.88 -11.35 -13.17
CA GLN A 42 3.68 -11.79 -12.04
C GLN A 42 3.81 -13.31 -11.99
N ASN A 43 4.94 -13.78 -11.48
CA ASN A 43 5.20 -15.22 -11.31
C ASN A 43 4.61 -15.77 -9.99
N TYR A 44 4.03 -14.91 -9.14
CA TYR A 44 3.41 -15.23 -7.85
C TYR A 44 1.92 -14.92 -7.87
N THR A 45 1.18 -15.49 -6.92
CA THR A 45 -0.26 -15.25 -6.79
C THR A 45 -0.52 -13.87 -6.21
N VAL A 46 -1.39 -13.10 -6.85
CA VAL A 46 -1.86 -11.80 -6.37
C VAL A 46 -3.35 -11.90 -6.05
N GLN A 47 -3.73 -11.41 -4.87
CA GLN A 47 -5.14 -11.31 -4.47
C GLN A 47 -5.45 -9.87 -4.07
N ALA A 48 -6.39 -9.26 -4.81
CA ALA A 48 -6.80 -7.89 -4.56
C ALA A 48 -7.95 -7.84 -3.53
N TYR A 49 -7.94 -6.83 -2.65
CA TYR A 49 -9.05 -6.56 -1.73
C TYR A 49 -9.62 -5.15 -1.94
N PRO A 50 -10.94 -4.96 -1.79
CA PRO A 50 -11.57 -3.67 -2.05
C PRO A 50 -11.15 -2.62 -1.02
N ILE A 51 -11.03 -1.38 -1.49
CA ILE A 51 -10.73 -0.21 -0.67
C ILE A 51 -11.74 0.92 -0.93
N PRO A 52 -12.04 1.79 0.05
CA PRO A 52 -13.13 2.76 -0.04
C PRO A 52 -12.68 4.11 -0.64
N TYR A 53 -11.79 4.11 -1.62
CA TYR A 53 -11.35 5.33 -2.31
C TYR A 53 -10.88 5.01 -3.73
N THR A 54 -10.72 6.03 -4.58
CA THR A 54 -10.34 5.86 -5.99
C THR A 54 -8.85 6.14 -6.23
N GLU A 55 -8.35 5.80 -7.42
CA GLU A 55 -6.96 6.10 -7.80
C GLU A 55 -6.70 7.60 -7.88
N GLU A 56 -7.69 8.38 -8.31
CA GLU A 56 -7.63 9.83 -8.34
C GLU A 56 -7.46 10.41 -6.94
N TYR A 57 -8.23 9.94 -5.96
CA TYR A 57 -8.09 10.38 -4.57
C TYR A 57 -6.68 10.09 -4.04
N LEU A 58 -6.16 8.88 -4.27
CA LEU A 58 -4.81 8.51 -3.82
C LEU A 58 -3.73 9.40 -4.49
N GLY A 59 -3.90 9.68 -5.79
CA GLY A 59 -3.04 10.59 -6.54
C GLY A 59 -3.09 12.03 -6.01
N GLU A 60 -4.26 12.53 -5.64
CA GLU A 60 -4.44 13.86 -5.04
C GLU A 60 -3.78 13.96 -3.67
N VAL A 61 -3.92 12.94 -2.82
CA VAL A 61 -3.24 12.88 -1.51
C VAL A 61 -1.73 12.92 -1.69
N LEU A 62 -1.18 12.12 -2.61
CA LEU A 62 0.26 12.11 -2.90
C LEU A 62 0.73 13.46 -3.44
N LYS A 63 -0.02 14.06 -4.37
CA LYS A 63 0.31 15.37 -4.96
C LYS A 63 0.29 16.47 -3.90
N ALA A 64 -0.72 16.48 -3.03
CA ALA A 64 -0.82 17.43 -1.92
C ALA A 64 0.36 17.28 -0.96
N PHE A 65 0.74 16.04 -0.62
CA PHE A 65 1.90 15.75 0.22
C PHE A 65 3.20 16.33 -0.36
N VAL A 66 3.48 16.02 -1.64
CA VAL A 66 4.69 16.48 -2.33
C VAL A 66 4.70 18.01 -2.42
N ASN A 67 3.60 18.63 -2.87
CA ASN A 67 3.54 20.09 -2.99
C ASN A 67 3.73 20.79 -1.64
N ALA A 68 3.24 20.19 -0.55
CA ALA A 68 3.41 20.75 0.78
C ALA A 68 4.85 20.65 1.30
N HIS A 69 5.63 19.65 0.87
CA HIS A 69 6.99 19.41 1.40
C HIS A 69 8.12 19.94 0.52
N PHE A 70 7.85 20.22 -0.75
CA PHE A 70 8.87 20.63 -1.75
C PHE A 70 8.85 22.14 -2.04
N ILE A 71 8.38 22.95 -1.10
CA ILE A 71 8.42 24.42 -1.16
C ILE A 71 9.23 24.99 0.02
N GLU A 72 9.89 26.12 -0.21
CA GLU A 72 10.64 26.82 0.84
C GLU A 72 9.71 27.29 1.97
N GLN A 73 10.06 26.95 3.21
CA GLN A 73 9.25 27.19 4.40
C GLN A 73 10.13 27.58 5.58
N SER A 74 9.58 28.38 6.49
CA SER A 74 10.17 28.55 7.82
C SER A 74 10.16 27.23 8.58
N VAL A 75 11.10 27.05 9.52
CA VAL A 75 11.21 25.82 10.34
C VAL A 75 9.88 25.47 11.02
N TRP A 76 9.15 26.46 11.53
CA TRP A 76 7.85 26.26 12.16
C TRP A 76 6.79 25.73 11.19
N ASN A 77 6.76 26.24 9.96
CA ASN A 77 5.83 25.75 8.94
C ASN A 77 6.18 24.33 8.50
N VAL A 78 7.47 23.98 8.40
CA VAL A 78 7.89 22.60 8.13
C VAL A 78 7.33 21.64 9.18
N VAL A 79 7.47 21.96 10.46
CA VAL A 79 6.95 21.11 11.55
C VAL A 79 5.43 20.95 11.46
N LEU A 80 4.69 22.04 11.25
CA LEU A 80 3.23 22.00 11.11
C LEU A 80 2.77 21.21 9.88
N THR A 81 3.45 21.41 8.75
CA THR A 81 3.20 20.70 7.50
C THR A 81 3.46 19.20 7.66
N SER A 82 4.59 18.81 8.25
CA SER A 82 4.91 17.42 8.52
C SER A 82 3.88 16.78 9.45
N TYR A 83 3.46 17.46 10.52
CA TYR A 83 2.42 16.94 11.42
C TYR A 83 1.10 16.65 10.69
N ARG A 84 0.61 17.61 9.88
CA ARG A 84 -0.62 17.44 9.09
C ARG A 84 -0.49 16.29 8.11
N SER A 85 0.62 16.23 7.37
CA SER A 85 0.84 15.16 6.41
C SER A 85 1.02 13.79 7.04
N THR A 86 1.60 13.70 8.24
CA THR A 86 1.64 12.44 8.99
C THR A 86 0.23 11.95 9.31
N ILE A 87 -0.70 12.84 9.71
CA ILE A 87 -2.09 12.45 9.97
C ILE A 87 -2.76 11.95 8.69
N GLU A 88 -2.67 12.70 7.59
CA GLU A 88 -3.30 12.34 6.31
C GLU A 88 -2.77 10.99 5.79
N ILE A 89 -1.45 10.81 5.75
CA ILE A 89 -0.83 9.56 5.29
C ILE A 89 -1.19 8.39 6.21
N SER A 90 -1.19 8.62 7.53
CA SER A 90 -1.58 7.58 8.50
C SER A 90 -3.04 7.18 8.34
N SER A 91 -3.93 8.11 7.96
CA SER A 91 -5.33 7.82 7.66
C SER A 91 -5.48 6.89 6.46
N VAL A 92 -4.70 7.11 5.39
CA VAL A 92 -4.67 6.21 4.22
C VAL A 92 -4.18 4.82 4.63
N PHE A 93 -3.07 4.73 5.35
CA PHE A 93 -2.56 3.44 5.82
C PHE A 93 -3.54 2.71 6.74
N PHE A 94 -4.17 3.43 7.68
CA PHE A 94 -5.18 2.87 8.56
C PHE A 94 -6.39 2.36 7.78
N THR A 95 -6.83 3.10 6.76
CA THR A 95 -7.94 2.69 5.89
C THR A 95 -7.61 1.40 5.12
N ASN A 96 -6.39 1.24 4.62
CA ASN A 96 -5.94 0.00 3.98
C ASN A 96 -5.97 -1.18 4.96
N CYS A 97 -5.34 -1.02 6.13
CA CYS A 97 -5.33 -2.06 7.17
C CYS A 97 -6.75 -2.44 7.62
N LYS A 98 -7.61 -1.44 7.82
CA LYS A 98 -9.01 -1.66 8.20
C LYS A 98 -9.77 -2.40 7.10
N SER A 99 -9.64 -1.99 5.84
CA SER A 99 -10.33 -2.63 4.71
C SER A 99 -9.89 -4.08 4.52
N LEU A 100 -8.58 -4.35 4.69
CA LEU A 100 -8.04 -5.71 4.66
C LEU A 100 -8.61 -6.57 5.80
N LEU A 101 -8.47 -6.11 7.04
CA LEU A 101 -8.83 -6.91 8.24
C LEU A 101 -10.34 -7.07 8.43
N GLN A 102 -11.14 -6.17 7.86
CA GLN A 102 -12.61 -6.25 7.90
C GLN A 102 -13.21 -7.02 6.72
N ASN A 103 -12.40 -7.46 5.76
CA ASN A 103 -12.87 -8.36 4.71
C ASN A 103 -12.95 -9.79 5.26
N GLU A 104 -14.12 -10.15 5.80
CA GLU A 104 -14.34 -11.44 6.47
C GLU A 104 -14.09 -12.64 5.55
N GLU A 105 -14.51 -12.56 4.28
CA GLU A 105 -14.30 -13.62 3.28
C GLU A 105 -12.81 -13.85 3.07
N LEU A 106 -12.05 -12.80 2.74
CA LEU A 106 -10.60 -12.88 2.58
C LEU A 106 -9.89 -13.39 3.84
N MET A 107 -10.27 -12.88 5.01
CA MET A 107 -9.65 -13.28 6.27
C MET A 107 -9.94 -14.75 6.61
N GLN A 108 -11.12 -15.25 6.26
CA GLN A 108 -11.48 -16.66 6.41
C GLN A 108 -10.67 -17.52 5.43
N ASP A 109 -10.57 -17.13 4.16
CA ASP A 109 -9.76 -17.82 3.16
C ASP A 109 -8.30 -17.96 3.62
N LEU A 110 -7.69 -16.84 4.06
CA LEU A 110 -6.31 -16.83 4.56
C LEU A 110 -6.10 -17.77 5.75
N LYS A 111 -7.09 -17.87 6.64
CA LYS A 111 -7.05 -18.76 7.80
C LYS A 111 -7.13 -20.24 7.38
N GLU A 112 -7.93 -20.53 6.36
CA GLU A 112 -8.10 -21.89 5.83
C GLU A 112 -6.93 -22.36 4.98
N SER A 113 -6.26 -21.44 4.27
CA SER A 113 -5.06 -21.73 3.48
C SER A 113 -3.86 -22.20 4.29
N LYS A 114 -3.85 -21.96 5.62
CA LYS A 114 -2.76 -22.40 6.55
C LYS A 114 -1.36 -21.99 6.08
N PHE A 115 -1.22 -20.77 5.57
CA PHE A 115 0.09 -20.17 5.30
C PHE A 115 0.97 -20.10 6.55
#